data_AF-A0A1M3PGG6-F1
#
_entry.id   AF-A0A1M3PGG6-F1
#
_cell.length_a   1.000
_cell.length_b   1.000
_cell.length_c   1.000
_cell.angle_alpha   90.00
_cell.angle_beta   90.00
_cell.angle_gamma   90.00
#
_symmetry.space_group_name_H-M   'P 1'
#
loop_
_entity.id
_entity.type
_entity.pdbx_description
1 polymer ?
#
loop_
_entity_poly.entity_id
_entity_poly.type
_entity_poly.pdbx_seq_one_letter_code
_entity_poly.pdbx_strand_id
1 'polypeptide(L)'
;MKYAALSLLLALGACASLSQDAGMTDAACRQKALDAPEVQDRIAKMAGSYRTEWGEPSLEDLKHLAYVRCLRAKGLAPKGGVEPVKRNWY
;
A
#
# COMPACT_ATOMS: atom_id res chain seq x y z
N MET A 1 40.63 17.27 -5.85
CA MET A 1 39.25 17.13 -6.40
C MET A 1 38.77 15.70 -6.13
N LYS A 2 38.29 15.38 -4.93
CA LYS A 2 37.95 13.98 -4.52
C LYS A 2 36.61 13.83 -3.79
N TYR A 3 35.83 14.91 -3.67
CA TYR A 3 34.58 14.92 -2.89
C TYR A 3 33.31 15.07 -3.74
N ALA A 4 33.43 15.24 -5.06
CA ALA A 4 32.28 15.45 -5.94
C ALA A 4 31.45 14.17 -6.18
N ALA A 5 32.01 12.99 -5.94
CA ALA A 5 31.33 11.73 -6.18
C ALA A 5 30.38 11.31 -5.05
N LEU A 6 30.59 11.80 -3.82
CA LEU A 6 29.82 11.38 -2.65
C LEU A 6 28.43 12.04 -2.59
N SER A 7 28.31 13.26 -3.11
CA SER A 7 27.03 13.99 -3.14
C SER A 7 25.99 13.36 -4.08
N LEU A 8 26.44 12.63 -5.11
CA LEU A 8 25.55 12.04 -6.10
C LEU A 8 24.85 10.77 -5.58
N LEU A 9 25.49 10.03 -4.65
CA LEU A 9 24.94 8.80 -4.08
C LEU A 9 23.82 9.05 -3.06
N LEU A 10 23.80 10.19 -2.36
CA LEU A 10 22.69 10.53 -1.45
C LEU A 10 21.42 10.98 -2.19
N ALA A 11 21.51 11.42 -3.44
CA ALA A 11 20.35 11.86 -4.22
C ALA A 11 19.51 10.68 -4.75
N LEU A 12 20.08 9.49 -4.93
CA LEU A 12 19.34 8.32 -5.44
C LEU A 12 18.42 7.66 -4.38
N GLY A 13 18.64 7.90 -3.08
CA GLY A 13 17.80 7.36 -2.01
C GLY A 13 16.39 7.97 -1.93
N ALA A 14 16.16 9.11 -2.58
CA ALA A 14 14.87 9.81 -2.53
C ALA A 14 13.86 9.36 -3.60
N CYS A 15 14.25 8.51 -4.56
CA CYS A 15 13.38 8.06 -5.66
C CYS A 15 12.68 6.70 -5.41
N ALA A 16 12.80 6.09 -4.22
CA ALA A 16 12.26 4.76 -3.97
C ALA A 16 10.78 4.72 -3.55
N SER A 17 10.13 5.84 -3.24
CA SER A 17 8.80 5.83 -2.58
C SER A 17 7.65 6.33 -3.44
N LEU A 18 7.79 6.40 -4.77
CA LEU A 18 6.71 6.80 -5.67
C LEU A 18 5.96 5.58 -6.25
N SER A 19 5.68 4.58 -5.42
CA SER A 19 4.75 3.50 -5.77
C SER A 19 3.35 3.79 -5.23
N GLN A 20 2.54 4.39 -6.11
CA GLN A 20 1.20 3.95 -6.54
C GLN A 20 0.11 3.47 -5.55
N ASP A 21 0.17 3.70 -4.24
CA ASP A 21 -1.06 3.63 -3.40
C ASP A 21 -1.82 4.97 -3.49
N ALA A 22 -2.41 5.24 -4.66
CA ALA A 22 -3.21 6.42 -4.90
C ALA A 22 -4.41 6.45 -3.91
N GLY A 23 -4.35 7.32 -2.90
CA GLY A 23 -5.41 7.49 -1.89
C GLY A 23 -4.97 7.25 -0.44
N MET A 24 -3.80 6.63 -0.18
CA MET A 24 -3.32 6.34 1.19
C MET A 24 -2.33 7.40 1.69
N THR A 25 -2.81 8.61 2.00
CA THR A 25 -1.95 9.77 2.34
C THR A 25 -1.13 9.64 3.62
N ASP A 26 -1.55 8.85 4.61
CA ASP A 26 -0.78 8.63 5.86
C ASP A 26 0.25 7.51 5.69
N ALA A 27 1.53 7.89 5.63
CA ALA A 27 2.64 6.96 5.38
C ALA A 27 2.77 5.87 6.46
N ALA A 28 2.50 6.18 7.74
CA ALA A 28 2.60 5.21 8.83
C ALA A 28 1.48 4.16 8.74
N CYS A 29 0.26 4.58 8.39
CA CYS A 29 -0.86 3.67 8.18
C CYS A 29 -0.73 2.87 6.89
N ARG A 30 -0.09 3.44 5.85
CA ARG A 30 0.25 2.70 4.64
C ARG A 30 1.23 1.56 4.95
N GLN A 31 2.30 1.86 5.70
CA GLN A 31 3.26 0.84 6.11
C GLN A 31 2.59 -0.25 6.97
N LYS A 32 1.78 0.13 7.96
CA LYS A 32 1.00 -0.83 8.76
C LYS A 32 0.03 -1.66 7.93
N ALA A 33 -0.54 -1.10 6.86
CA ALA A 33 -1.40 -1.85 5.95
C ALA A 33 -0.62 -2.89 5.15
N LEU A 34 0.61 -2.60 4.73
CA LEU A 34 1.49 -3.58 4.09
C LEU A 34 1.92 -4.68 5.05
N ASP A 35 2.18 -4.33 6.31
CA ASP A 35 2.60 -5.28 7.35
C ASP A 35 1.42 -6.08 7.95
N ALA A 36 0.19 -5.85 7.48
CA ALA A 36 -0.99 -6.56 7.97
C ALA A 36 -0.95 -8.04 7.56
N PRO A 37 -1.27 -8.99 8.47
CA PRO A 37 -1.16 -10.42 8.19
C PRO A 37 -2.01 -10.84 7.00
N GLU A 38 -3.23 -10.30 6.85
CA GLU A 38 -4.09 -10.60 5.70
C GLU A 38 -3.51 -10.15 4.35
N VAL A 39 -2.72 -9.08 4.34
CA VAL A 39 -2.07 -8.56 3.14
C VAL A 39 -0.86 -9.42 2.82
N GLN A 40 -0.05 -9.78 3.82
CA GLN A 40 1.10 -10.67 3.66
C GLN A 40 0.67 -12.07 3.17
N ASP A 41 -0.40 -12.63 3.75
CA ASP A 41 -0.97 -13.91 3.32
C ASP A 41 -1.44 -13.85 1.86
N ARG A 42 -2.06 -12.73 1.45
CA ARG A 42 -2.50 -12.54 0.06
C ARG A 42 -1.32 -12.42 -0.90
N ILE A 43 -0.28 -11.67 -0.52
CA ILE A 43 0.96 -11.56 -1.31
C ILE A 43 1.61 -12.93 -1.47
N ALA A 44 1.72 -13.71 -0.38
CA ALA A 44 2.27 -15.06 -0.42
C ALA A 44 1.45 -16.00 -1.32
N LYS A 45 0.11 -15.96 -1.23
CA LYS A 45 -0.78 -16.73 -2.11
C LYS A 45 -0.60 -16.35 -3.58
N MET A 46 -0.48 -15.06 -3.90
CA MET A 46 -0.27 -14.59 -5.27
C MET A 46 1.11 -14.97 -5.83
N ALA A 47 2.14 -15.06 -4.98
CA ALA A 47 3.46 -15.52 -5.40
C ALA A 47 3.48 -17.01 -5.79
N GLY A 48 2.59 -17.82 -5.20
CA GLY A 48 2.48 -19.26 -5.48
C GLY A 48 1.35 -19.66 -6.44
N SER A 49 0.38 -18.78 -6.69
CA SER A 49 -0.79 -19.05 -7.54
C SER A 49 -1.08 -17.86 -8.46
N TYR A 50 -1.12 -18.12 -9.77
CA TYR A 50 -1.58 -17.14 -10.76
C TYR A 50 -3.12 -16.96 -10.73
N ARG A 51 -3.85 -17.89 -10.09
CA ARG A 51 -5.31 -17.88 -10.10
C ARG A 51 -5.83 -17.19 -8.85
N THR A 52 -6.32 -15.96 -9.00
CA THR A 52 -7.21 -15.33 -8.02
C THR A 52 -8.53 -16.10 -8.00
N GLU A 53 -8.92 -16.60 -6.83
CA GLU A 53 -10.22 -17.26 -6.68
C GLU A 53 -11.34 -16.23 -6.83
N TRP A 54 -12.36 -16.57 -7.62
CA TRP A 54 -13.52 -15.72 -7.82
C TRP A 54 -14.22 -15.47 -6.48
N GLY A 55 -14.32 -14.20 -6.07
CA GLY A 55 -15.00 -13.78 -4.85
C GLY A 55 -14.08 -13.50 -3.64
N GLU A 56 -12.78 -13.78 -3.73
CA GLU A 56 -11.84 -13.33 -2.69
C GLU A 56 -11.52 -11.83 -2.85
N PRO A 57 -11.36 -11.06 -1.74
CA PRO A 57 -11.01 -9.65 -1.79
C PRO A 57 -9.66 -9.42 -2.48
N SER A 58 -9.57 -8.38 -3.31
CA SER A 58 -8.31 -8.07 -4.00
C SER A 58 -7.23 -7.66 -2.99
N LEU A 59 -5.96 -7.75 -3.39
CA LEU A 59 -4.85 -7.26 -2.57
C LEU A 59 -5.05 -5.77 -2.20
N GLU A 60 -5.56 -4.98 -3.13
CA GLU A 60 -5.86 -3.57 -2.92
C GLU A 60 -7.00 -3.36 -1.91
N ASP A 61 -8.04 -4.19 -1.93
CA ASP A 61 -9.13 -4.13 -0.94
C ASP A 61 -8.59 -4.41 0.47
N LEU A 62 -7.75 -5.44 0.61
CA LEU A 62 -7.14 -5.81 1.88
C LEU A 62 -6.25 -4.70 2.44
N LYS A 63 -5.38 -4.12 1.59
CA LYS A 63 -4.56 -2.96 1.96
C LYS A 63 -5.42 -1.79 2.40
N HIS A 64 -6.48 -1.46 1.65
CA HIS A 64 -7.36 -0.34 1.97
C HIS A 64 -8.09 -0.56 3.30
N LEU A 65 -8.58 -1.78 3.56
CA LEU A 65 -9.21 -2.13 4.83
C LEU A 65 -8.25 -1.99 6.00
N ALA A 66 -7.02 -2.50 5.88
CA ALA A 66 -5.99 -2.37 6.91
C ALA A 66 -5.60 -0.90 7.14
N TYR A 67 -5.50 -0.11 6.07
CA TYR A 67 -5.22 1.32 6.12
C TYR A 67 -6.32 2.09 6.88
N VAL A 68 -7.59 1.85 6.55
CA VAL A 68 -8.73 2.48 7.24
C VAL A 68 -8.79 2.07 8.72
N ARG A 69 -8.47 0.82 9.06
CA ARG A 69 -8.37 0.38 10.47
C ARG A 69 -7.31 1.18 11.22
N CYS A 70 -6.14 1.41 10.61
CA CYS A 70 -5.10 2.25 11.21
C CYS A 70 -5.57 3.71 11.39
N LEU A 71 -6.24 4.29 10.39
CA LEU A 71 -6.80 5.64 10.51
C LEU A 71 -7.85 5.73 11.62
N ARG A 72 -8.72 4.72 11.77
CA ARG A 72 -9.71 4.64 12.86
C ARG A 72 -9.04 4.60 14.22
N ALA A 73 -7.99 3.80 14.39
CA ALA A 73 -7.23 3.73 15.63
C ALA A 73 -6.57 5.08 16.00
N LYS A 74 -6.20 5.88 15.00
CA LYS A 74 -5.67 7.24 15.17
C LYS A 74 -6.74 8.32 15.39
N GLY A 75 -8.03 8.00 15.27
CA GLY A 75 -9.10 9.01 15.25
C GLY A 75 -9.12 9.88 13.98
N LEU A 76 -8.37 9.47 12.95
CA LEU A 76 -8.25 10.16 11.66
C LEU A 76 -9.10 9.52 10.55
N ALA A 77 -10.00 8.60 10.92
CA ALA A 77 -10.83 7.93 9.94
C ALA A 77 -11.71 8.94 9.18
N PRO A 78 -11.76 8.87 7.85
CA PRO A 78 -12.67 9.70 7.08
C PRO A 78 -14.11 9.45 7.53
N LYS A 79 -14.89 10.54 7.67
CA LYS A 79 -16.32 10.46 7.99
C LYS A 79 -17.06 9.92 6.76
N GLY A 80 -17.33 8.62 6.76
CA GLY A 80 -18.00 7.90 5.67
C GLY A 80 -17.22 6.65 5.27
N GLY A 81 -17.90 5.50 5.23
CA GLY A 81 -17.33 4.28 4.67
C GLY A 81 -17.18 4.47 3.16
N VAL A 82 -15.98 4.83 2.71
CA VAL A 82 -15.67 4.93 1.29
C VAL A 82 -15.67 3.51 0.72
N GLU A 83 -16.75 3.19 0.02
CA GLU A 83 -16.84 2.01 -0.82
C GLU A 83 -15.73 2.11 -1.89
N PRO A 84 -14.89 1.08 -2.06
CA PRO A 84 -13.82 1.15 -3.05
C PRO A 84 -14.44 1.35 -4.44
N VAL A 85 -13.97 2.38 -5.16
CA VAL A 85 -14.42 2.66 -6.52
C VAL A 85 -14.07 1.45 -7.38
N LYS A 86 -15.07 0.65 -7.76
CA LYS A 86 -14.91 -0.42 -8.75
C LYS A 86 -14.43 0.22 -10.05
N ARG A 87 -13.15 0.06 -10.38
CA ARG A 87 -12.64 0.36 -11.71
C ARG A 87 -13.23 -0.69 -12.66
N ASN A 88 -14.29 -0.32 -13.37
CA ASN A 88 -14.81 -1.09 -14.50
C ASN A 88 -13.73 -1.10 -15.58
N TRP A 89 -13.07 -2.24 -15.77
CA TRP A 89 -12.30 -2.51 -16.98
C TRP A 89 -13.26 -3.16 -17.98
N TYR A 90 -13.79 -2.35 -18.90
CA TYR A 90 -14.50 -2.80 -20.11
C TYR A 90 -13.50 -2.92 -21.25
#